data_AF-A0A3A6MRM6-F1
#
_entry.id   AF-A0A3A6MRM6-F1
#
_cell.length_a   1.000
_cell.length_b   1.000
_cell.length_c   1.000
_cell.angle_alpha   90.00
_cell.angle_beta   90.00
_cell.angle_gamma   90.00
#
_symmetry.space_group_name_H-M   'P 1'
#
loop_
_entity.id
_entity.type
_entity.pdbx_description
1 polymer ?
#
loop_
_entity_poly.entity_id
_entity_poly.type
_entity_poly.pdbx_seq_one_letter_code
_entity_poly.pdbx_strand_id
1 'polypeptide(L)' 'MDNISEMEKLQIRDKLSLEQVRAKKLMSYTDTMQDPALKGLLNQVQQISQQHSNVLNGLLGRAGVPQSPTHY' A
#
# COMPACT_ATOMS: atom_id res chain seq x y z
N MET A 1 -13.08 -11.52 -19.45
CA MET A 1 -12.50 -10.46 -18.62
C MET A 1 -12.91 -10.76 -17.21
N ASP A 2 -11.96 -10.98 -16.30
CA ASP A 2 -12.26 -11.33 -14.91
C ASP A 2 -13.04 -10.18 -14.28
N ASN A 3 -14.36 -10.36 -14.17
CA ASN A 3 -15.25 -9.40 -13.55
C ASN A 3 -14.99 -9.45 -12.04
N ILE A 4 -14.03 -8.65 -11.57
CA ILE A 4 -13.88 -8.34 -10.14
C ILE A 4 -15.22 -7.78 -9.67
N SER A 5 -15.84 -8.48 -8.71
CA SER A 5 -17.11 -8.11 -8.11
C SER A 5 -17.00 -6.77 -7.40
N GLU A 6 -18.13 -6.07 -7.24
CA GLU A 6 -18.16 -4.80 -6.51
C GLU A 6 -17.65 -4.95 -5.07
N MET A 7 -17.91 -6.11 -4.44
CA MET A 7 -17.38 -6.44 -3.13
C MET A 7 -15.85 -6.54 -3.14
N GLU A 8 -15.28 -7.17 -4.17
CA GLU A 8 -13.83 -7.31 -4.30
C GLU A 8 -13.17 -5.95 -4.57
N LYS A 9 -13.80 -5.07 -5.34
CA LYS A 9 -13.32 -3.68 -5.52
C LYS A 9 -13.30 -2.92 -4.19
N LEU A 10 -14.34 -3.07 -3.36
CA LEU A 10 -14.40 -2.46 -2.02
C LEU A 10 -13.28 -3.00 -1.13
N GLN A 11 -13.06 -4.32 -1.14
CA GLN A 11 -11.96 -4.95 -0.39
C GLN A 11 -10.58 -4.49 -0.86
N ILE A 12 -10.38 -4.33 -2.17
CA ILE A 12 -9.10 -3.85 -2.72
C ILE A 12 -8.86 -2.39 -2.31
N ARG A 13 -9.89 -1.53 -2.34
CA ARG A 13 -9.80 -0.15 -1.84
C ARG A 13 -9.50 -0.07 -0.35
N ASP A 14 -10.13 -0.92 0.46
CA ASP A 14 -9.86 -0.99 1.90
C ASP A 14 -8.41 -1.42 2.18
N LYS A 15 -7.92 -2.46 1.48
CA LYS A 15 -6.51 -2.86 1.55
C LYS A 15 -5.56 -1.75 1.14
N LEU A 16 -5.90 -0.96 0.11
CA LEU A 16 -5.10 0.18 -0.33
C LEU A 16 -5.02 1.26 0.77
N SER A 17 -6.15 1.56 1.42
CA SER A 17 -6.21 2.49 2.56
C SER A 17 -5.33 2.02 3.73
N LEU A 18 -5.36 0.72 4.04
CA LEU A 18 -4.52 0.12 5.08
C LEU A 18 -3.02 0.24 4.74
N GLU A 19 -2.63 0.01 3.48
CA GLU A 19 -1.23 0.18 3.05
C GLU A 19 -0.78 1.65 3.14
N GLN A 20 -1.66 2.62 2.85
CA GLN A 20 -1.35 4.04 3.05
C GLN A 20 -1.12 4.40 4.53
N VAL A 21 -1.97 3.89 5.43
CA VAL A 21 -1.80 4.09 6.87
C VAL A 21 -0.51 3.41 7.36
N ARG A 22 -0.22 2.20 6.85
CA ARG A 22 1.02 1.49 7.14
C ARG A 22 2.25 2.29 6.69
N ALA A 23 2.27 2.82 5.47
CA ALA A 23 3.37 3.61 4.95
C ALA A 23 3.67 4.84 5.83
N LYS A 24 2.62 5.57 6.27
CA LYS A 24 2.77 6.71 7.19
C LYS A 24 3.38 6.29 8.53
N LYS A 25 2.94 5.17 9.09
CA LYS A 25 3.49 4.63 10.35
C LYS A 25 4.95 4.21 10.20
N LEU A 26 5.29 3.52 9.11
CA LEU A 26 6.66 3.08 8.82
C LEU A 26 7.60 4.27 8.68
N MET A 27 7.20 5.32 7.97
CA MET A 27 7.97 6.55 7.85
C MET A 27 8.25 7.17 9.23
N SER A 28 7.21 7.32 10.06
CA SER A 28 7.34 7.83 11.42
C SER A 28 8.26 6.96 12.31
N TYR A 29 8.20 5.63 12.18
CA TYR A 29 9.09 4.74 12.91
C TYR A 29 10.53 4.82 12.41
N THR A 30 10.75 4.93 11.10
CA THR A 30 12.09 5.06 10.53
C THR A 30 12.77 6.36 10.98
N ASP A 31 12.01 7.45 11.06
CA ASP A 31 12.50 8.76 11.52
C ASP A 31 12.89 8.77 13.00
N THR A 32 12.17 8.00 13.83
CA THR A 32 12.37 7.95 15.28
C THR A 32 13.35 6.87 15.73
N MET A 33 13.57 5.82 14.93
CA MET A 33 14.50 4.76 15.24
C MET A 33 15.95 5.25 15.16
N GLN A 34 16.80 4.80 16.08
CA GLN A 34 18.24 5.05 16.06
C GLN A 34 19.05 3.81 15.66
N ASP A 35 18.50 2.63 15.91
CA ASP A 35 19.12 1.35 15.58
C ASP A 35 19.21 1.14 14.04
N PRO A 36 20.41 0.96 13.48
CA PRO A 36 20.60 0.75 12.04
C PRO A 36 19.97 -0.55 11.50
N ALA A 37 19.95 -1.63 12.28
CA ALA A 37 19.35 -2.90 11.87
C ALA A 37 17.82 -2.79 11.82
N LEU A 38 17.22 -2.10 12.80
CA LEU A 38 15.77 -1.82 12.77
C LEU A 38 15.40 -0.89 11.62
N LYS A 39 16.23 0.12 11.30
CA LYS A 39 16.03 0.94 10.08
C LYS A 39 16.08 0.10 8.81
N GLY A 40 17.03 -0.83 8.72
CA GLY A 40 17.12 -1.77 7.60
C GLY A 40 15.84 -2.57 7.42
N LEU A 41 15.30 -3.11 8.51
CA LEU A 41 14.04 -3.86 8.51
C LEU A 41 12.85 -2.98 8.12
N LEU A 42 12.72 -1.77 8.69
CA LEU A 42 11.64 -0.85 8.37
C LEU A 42 11.65 -0.43 6.90
N ASN A 43 12.83 -0.17 6.34
CA ASN A 43 13.00 0.12 4.91
C ASN A 43 12.57 -1.07 4.04
N GLN A 44 12.92 -2.31 4.41
CA GLN A 44 12.48 -3.50 3.70
C GLN A 44 10.96 -3.66 3.74
N VAL A 45 10.33 -3.45 4.90
CA VAL A 45 8.87 -3.50 5.04
C VAL A 45 8.19 -2.39 4.23
N GLN A 46 8.81 -1.21 4.13
CA GLN A 46 8.29 -0.12 3.30
C GLN A 46 8.33 -0.45 1.80
N GLN A 47 9.39 -1.10 1.31
CA GLN A 47 9.46 -1.59 -0.07
C GLN A 47 8.35 -2.62 -0.37
N ILE A 48 8.10 -3.55 0.57
CA ILE A 48 7.03 -4.54 0.44
C ILE A 48 5.65 -3.84 0.38
N SER A 49 5.41 -2.87 1.26
CA SER A 49 4.15 -2.09 1.29
C SER A 49 3.92 -1.30 -0.01
N GLN A 50 4.97 -0.74 -0.60
CA GLN A 50 4.90 -0.10 -1.92
C GLN A 50 4.56 -1.10 -3.02
N GLN A 51 5.18 -2.28 -3.01
CA GLN A 51 4.86 -3.35 -3.97
C GLN A 51 3.39 -3.78 -3.86
N HIS A 52 2.87 -3.96 -2.64
CA HIS A 52 1.45 -4.27 -2.42
C HIS A 52 0.54 -3.18 -3.00
N SER A 53 0.83 -1.92 -2.71
CA SER A 53 0.05 -0.79 -3.21
C SER A 53 0.03 -0.74 -4.75
N ASN A 54 1.16 -1.01 -5.40
CA ASN A 54 1.27 -1.07 -6.86
C ASN A 54 0.41 -2.21 -7.44
N VAL A 55 0.43 -3.39 -6.83
CA VAL A 55 -0.39 -4.53 -7.26
C VAL A 55 -1.88 -4.21 -7.10
N LEU A 56 -2.30 -3.69 -5.94
CA LEU A 56 -3.69 -3.34 -5.66
C LEU A 56 -4.21 -2.25 -6.62
N ASN A 57 -3.40 -1.22 -6.90
CA ASN A 57 -3.72 -0.20 -7.89
C ASN A 57 -3.83 -0.78 -9.32
N GLY A 58 -2.99 -1.75 -9.67
CA GLY A 58 -3.08 -2.47 -10.93
C GLY A 58 -4.37 -3.29 -11.05
N LEU A 59 -4.81 -3.94 -9.97
CA LEU A 59 -6.07 -4.68 -9.92
C LEU A 59 -7.29 -3.74 -10.08
N LEU A 60 -7.29 -2.57 -9.41
CA LEU A 60 -8.36 -1.58 -9.57
C LEU A 60 -8.40 -1.01 -10.99
N GLY A 61 -7.23 -0.72 -11.59
CA GLY A 61 -7.15 -0.24 -12.97
C GLY A 61 -7.71 -1.24 -13.97
N ARG A 62 -7.42 -2.54 -13.80
CA ARG A 62 -8.01 -3.62 -14.61
C ARG A 62 -9.52 -3.76 -14.42
N ALA A 63 -10.03 -3.41 -13.24
CA ALA A 63 -11.45 -3.42 -12.92
C ALA A 63 -12.22 -2.17 -13.41
N GLY A 64 -11.55 -1.27 -14.16
CA GLY A 64 -12.14 0.00 -14.62
C GLY A 64 -12.43 1.00 -13.50
N VAL A 65 -11.84 0.80 -12.32
CA VAL A 65 -11.97 1.71 -11.19
C VAL A 65 -10.89 2.79 -11.31
N PRO A 66 -11.26 4.08 -11.33
CA PRO A 66 -10.28 5.17 -11.28
C PRO A 66 -9.40 5.01 -10.04
N GLN A 67 -8.09 5.04 -10.24
CA GLN A 67 -7.14 5.08 -9.13
C GLN A 67 -7.37 6.37 -8.34
N SER A 68 -7.63 6.26 -7.03
CA SER A 68 -7.61 7.42 -6.15
C SER A 68 -6.20 8.03 -6.19
N PRO A 69 -6.03 9.36 -6.20
CA PRO A 69 -4.71 9.98 -6.30
C PRO A 69 -3.84 9.52 -5.13
N THR A 70 -2.80 8.77 -5.43
CA THR A 70 -1.76 8.41 -4.47
C THR A 70 -0.88 9.65 -4.30
N HIS A 71 -1.28 10.58 -3.43
CA HIS A 71 -0.41 11.65 -2.95
C HIS A 71 0.34 11.15 -1.70
N TYR A 72 1.56 11.66 -1.52
CA TYR A 72 2.58 11.43 -0.47
C TYR A 72 3.76 10.56 -0.90
#